data_AF-A0AAD6YI18-F1
#
_entry.id   AF-A0AAD6YI18-F1
#
_cell.length_a   1.000
_cell.length_b   1.000
_cell.length_c   1.000
_cell.angle_alpha   90.00
_cell.angle_beta   90.00
_cell.angle_gamma   90.00
#
_symmetry.space_group_name_H-M   'P 1'
#
loop_
_entity.id
_entity.type
_entity.pdbx_description
1 polymer ?
#
loop_
_entity_poly.entity_id
_entity_poly.type
_entity_poly.pdbx_seq_one_letter_code
_entity_poly.pdbx_strand_id
1 'polypeptide(L)'
;MGRRAVHHTTQQRASANVEHTRKYRNSIHGRAVRVQGNRLRYTRKVSKSRISRLVIPQLIETWAELPLLTTARAYREALQDDYDDTDFKHWLSPPPFDVPEGEHVPAGAFRSGTYEEETICLEAAVDGRMRRQERAREEELRERYRQRGQKALVDELRGEVQLLLVEWKRLIECRNLYATDSRERAIWERHMNWLARHVCCLYYLTFLDE
;
A
#
# COMPACT_ATOMS: atom_id res chain seq x y z
N MET A 1 -19.09 -64.36 16.26
CA MET A 1 -19.82 -63.72 15.15
C MET A 1 -18.89 -62.73 14.47
N GLY A 2 -18.29 -63.10 13.34
CA GLY A 2 -17.27 -62.31 12.65
C GLY A 2 -17.85 -61.21 11.77
N ARG A 3 -17.33 -59.99 11.89
CA ARG A 3 -17.64 -58.86 11.00
C ARG A 3 -17.19 -59.21 9.57
N ARG A 4 -18.12 -59.40 8.64
CA ARG A 4 -17.83 -59.59 7.21
C ARG A 4 -17.25 -58.30 6.62
N ALA A 5 -16.17 -58.42 5.85
CA ALA A 5 -15.67 -57.33 5.04
C ALA A 5 -16.67 -57.06 3.89
N VAL A 6 -17.29 -55.89 3.89
CA VAL A 6 -18.45 -55.56 3.03
C VAL A 6 -18.07 -55.35 1.54
N HIS A 7 -16.78 -55.25 1.21
CA HIS A 7 -16.32 -55.00 -0.16
C HIS A 7 -15.09 -55.86 -0.51
N HIS A 8 -15.26 -56.78 -1.47
CA HIS A 8 -14.24 -57.78 -1.84
C HIS A 8 -13.38 -57.35 -3.03
N THR A 9 -13.79 -56.37 -3.84
CA THR A 9 -13.01 -55.90 -5.00
C THR A 9 -12.67 -54.41 -4.92
N THR A 10 -11.58 -53.99 -5.58
CA THR A 10 -11.18 -52.58 -5.72
C THR A 10 -12.28 -51.75 -6.38
N GLN A 11 -13.00 -52.32 -7.35
CA GLN A 11 -14.11 -51.68 -8.03
C GLN A 11 -15.32 -51.45 -7.11
N GLN A 12 -15.63 -52.39 -6.20
CA GLN A 12 -16.68 -52.23 -5.19
C GLN A 12 -16.33 -51.16 -4.15
N ARG A 13 -15.05 -51.04 -3.78
CA ARG A 13 -14.58 -49.97 -2.88
C ARG A 13 -14.70 -48.60 -3.56
N ALA A 14 -14.37 -48.51 -4.85
CA ALA A 14 -14.50 -47.28 -5.62
C ALA A 14 -15.97 -46.84 -5.74
N SER A 15 -16.89 -47.75 -6.07
CA SER A 15 -18.32 -47.42 -6.19
C SER A 15 -18.94 -47.03 -4.83
N ALA A 16 -18.59 -47.73 -3.75
CA ALA A 16 -19.03 -47.39 -2.40
C ALA A 16 -18.53 -46.01 -1.95
N ASN A 17 -17.28 -45.66 -2.26
CA ASN A 17 -16.73 -44.33 -1.99
C ASN A 17 -17.46 -43.23 -2.77
N VAL A 18 -17.80 -43.48 -4.04
CA VAL A 18 -18.58 -42.53 -4.86
C VAL A 18 -19.96 -42.34 -4.26
N GLU A 19 -20.64 -43.42 -3.86
CA GLU A 19 -21.97 -43.36 -3.27
C GLU A 19 -21.97 -42.69 -1.89
N HIS A 20 -20.98 -42.98 -1.05
CA HIS A 20 -20.78 -42.34 0.25
C HIS A 20 -20.51 -40.85 0.09
N THR A 21 -19.64 -40.47 -0.86
CA THR A 21 -19.38 -39.06 -1.18
C THR A 21 -20.64 -38.35 -1.66
N ARG A 22 -21.46 -39.01 -2.50
CA ARG A 22 -22.74 -38.47 -2.98
C ARG A 22 -23.74 -38.27 -1.83
N LYS A 23 -23.89 -39.27 -0.96
CA LYS A 23 -24.77 -39.20 0.23
C LYS A 23 -24.31 -38.10 1.18
N TYR A 24 -23.01 -38.02 1.47
CA TYR A 24 -22.44 -36.96 2.30
C TYR A 24 -22.70 -35.57 1.71
N ARG A 25 -22.44 -35.36 0.41
CA ARG A 25 -22.70 -34.08 -0.27
C ARG A 25 -24.17 -33.66 -0.15
N ASN A 26 -25.11 -34.59 -0.24
CA ASN A 26 -26.55 -34.29 -0.20
C ASN A 26 -27.13 -34.21 1.23
N SER A 27 -26.41 -34.69 2.23
CA SER A 27 -26.83 -34.62 3.64
C SER A 27 -26.95 -33.18 4.14
N ILE A 28 -27.78 -32.97 5.17
CA ILE A 28 -27.93 -31.67 5.85
C ILE A 28 -26.57 -31.21 6.42
N HIS A 29 -25.85 -32.13 7.06
CA HIS A 29 -24.54 -31.87 7.64
C HIS A 29 -23.48 -31.50 6.58
N GLY A 30 -23.37 -32.25 5.48
CA GLY A 30 -22.45 -31.93 4.38
C GLY A 30 -22.81 -30.65 3.62
N ARG A 31 -24.09 -30.24 3.60
CA ARG A 31 -24.50 -28.91 3.15
C ARG A 31 -24.06 -27.82 4.13
N ALA A 32 -24.27 -28.01 5.43
CA ALA A 32 -23.87 -27.05 6.47
C ALA A 32 -22.35 -26.80 6.49
N VAL A 33 -21.54 -27.87 6.41
CA VAL A 33 -20.07 -27.76 6.33
C VAL A 33 -19.63 -27.01 5.07
N ARG A 34 -20.31 -27.20 3.93
CA ARG A 34 -20.02 -26.44 2.71
C ARG A 34 -20.45 -24.99 2.81
N VAL A 35 -21.58 -24.68 3.42
CA VAL A 35 -22.01 -23.29 3.67
C VAL A 35 -21.02 -22.59 4.60
N GLN A 36 -20.57 -23.25 5.66
CA GLN A 36 -19.56 -22.73 6.58
C GLN A 36 -18.19 -22.59 5.90
N GLY A 37 -17.77 -23.59 5.12
CA GLY A 37 -16.54 -23.54 4.32
C GLY A 37 -16.58 -22.47 3.24
N ASN A 38 -17.74 -22.25 2.60
CA ASN A 38 -17.96 -21.17 1.66
C ASN A 38 -17.96 -19.82 2.37
N ARG A 39 -18.59 -19.69 3.54
CA ARG A 39 -18.52 -18.48 4.38
C ARG A 39 -17.07 -18.16 4.77
N LEU A 40 -16.31 -19.14 5.24
CA LEU A 40 -14.88 -18.99 5.59
C LEU A 40 -13.99 -18.69 4.37
N ARG A 41 -14.33 -19.24 3.20
CA ARG A 41 -13.68 -18.87 1.93
C ARG A 41 -14.09 -17.49 1.44
N TYR A 42 -15.31 -17.05 1.74
CA TYR A 42 -15.82 -15.72 1.39
C TYR A 42 -15.21 -14.65 2.29
N THR A 43 -15.07 -14.93 3.59
CA THR A 43 -14.33 -14.04 4.53
C THR A 43 -12.84 -14.00 4.23
N ARG A 44 -12.22 -15.11 3.80
CA ARG A 44 -10.84 -15.09 3.26
C ARG A 44 -10.73 -14.50 1.85
N LYS A 45 -11.85 -14.33 1.13
CA LYS A 45 -11.98 -13.64 -0.15
C LYS A 45 -12.61 -12.25 0.04
N VAL A 46 -12.38 -11.59 1.17
CA VAL A 46 -12.40 -10.13 1.17
C VAL A 46 -11.16 -9.71 0.37
N SER A 47 -11.30 -9.80 -0.95
CA SER A 47 -10.34 -9.29 -1.91
C SER A 47 -10.33 -7.79 -1.72
N LYS A 48 -9.14 -7.22 -1.48
CA LYS A 48 -8.88 -5.78 -1.56
C LYS A 48 -9.80 -5.15 -2.59
N SER A 49 -10.74 -4.34 -2.13
CA SER A 49 -11.73 -3.76 -3.03
C SER A 49 -11.04 -2.78 -3.97
N ARG A 50 -11.17 -2.98 -5.28
CA ARG A 50 -10.49 -2.18 -6.32
C ARG A 50 -11.46 -1.22 -6.98
N ILE A 51 -10.96 -0.07 -7.38
CA ILE A 51 -11.71 0.87 -8.24
C ILE A 51 -11.74 0.30 -9.67
N SER A 52 -12.81 -0.44 -10.00
CA SER A 52 -12.94 -1.40 -11.12
C SER A 52 -12.77 -0.89 -12.57
N ARG A 53 -12.32 0.34 -12.79
CA ARG A 53 -12.13 0.93 -14.13
C ARG A 53 -10.83 1.71 -14.29
N LEU A 54 -10.10 1.96 -13.21
CA LEU A 54 -8.89 2.76 -13.27
C LEU A 54 -7.68 1.83 -13.42
N VAL A 55 -6.86 2.04 -14.44
CA VAL A 55 -5.62 1.27 -14.62
C VAL A 55 -4.47 2.10 -14.08
N ILE A 56 -3.74 1.56 -13.10
CA ILE A 56 -2.52 2.18 -12.57
C ILE A 56 -1.29 1.66 -13.33
N PRO A 57 -0.34 2.52 -13.71
CA PRO A 57 0.92 2.09 -14.30
C PRO A 57 1.72 1.17 -13.37
N GLN A 58 2.30 0.09 -13.91
CA GLN A 58 3.12 -0.86 -13.14
C GLN A 58 4.27 -0.17 -12.39
N LEU A 59 4.84 0.88 -12.99
CA LEU A 59 5.90 1.66 -12.34
C LEU A 59 5.46 2.21 -10.99
N ILE A 60 4.20 2.63 -10.83
CA ILE A 60 3.67 3.11 -9.55
C ILE A 60 3.71 2.01 -8.49
N GLU A 61 3.35 0.77 -8.86
CA GLU A 61 3.42 -0.36 -7.93
C GLU A 61 4.86 -0.61 -7.48
N THR A 62 5.82 -0.59 -8.42
CA THR A 62 7.26 -0.74 -8.10
C THR A 62 7.75 0.35 -7.15
N TRP A 63 7.35 1.60 -7.37
CA TRP A 63 7.72 2.69 -6.47
C TRP A 63 7.07 2.56 -5.10
N ALA A 64 5.80 2.10 -5.03
CA ALA A 64 5.09 1.93 -3.76
C ALA A 64 5.71 0.85 -2.86
N GLU A 65 6.38 -0.13 -3.46
CA GLU A 65 7.08 -1.22 -2.78
C GLU A 65 8.45 -0.82 -2.21
N LEU A 66 9.00 0.35 -2.59
CA LEU A 66 10.29 0.79 -2.05
C LEU A 66 10.17 0.99 -0.52
N PRO A 67 11.19 0.56 0.23
CA PRO A 67 11.18 0.63 1.69
C PRO A 67 11.28 2.08 2.17
N LEU A 68 10.56 2.37 3.24
CA LEU A 68 10.72 3.60 4.03
C LEU A 68 11.83 3.41 5.06
N LEU A 69 12.48 4.49 5.47
CA LEU A 69 13.55 4.49 6.48
C LEU A 69 13.03 4.37 7.92
N THR A 70 12.14 3.39 8.16
CA THR A 70 11.37 3.23 9.41
C THR A 70 12.21 2.99 10.67
N THR A 71 13.43 2.48 10.53
CA THR A 71 14.34 2.20 11.64
C THR A 71 15.09 3.45 12.11
N ALA A 72 15.18 4.49 11.27
CA ALA A 72 15.88 5.71 11.58
C ALA A 72 15.20 6.45 12.75
N ARG A 73 16.00 7.14 13.56
CA ARG A 73 15.50 7.96 14.68
C ARG A 73 14.66 9.13 14.15
N ALA A 74 15.17 9.85 13.16
CA ALA A 74 14.49 10.99 12.53
C ALA A 74 13.10 10.63 11.98
N TYR A 75 12.94 9.44 11.39
CA TYR A 75 11.63 8.93 10.95
C TYR A 75 10.63 8.82 12.11
N ARG A 76 11.06 8.23 13.23
CA ARG A 76 10.19 7.99 14.39
C ARG A 76 9.81 9.29 15.11
N GLU A 77 10.73 10.26 15.14
CA GLU A 77 10.49 11.59 15.68
C GLU A 77 9.52 12.37 14.78
N ALA A 78 9.76 12.40 13.46
CA ALA A 78 8.88 13.08 12.50
C ALA A 78 7.46 12.49 12.36
N LEU A 79 7.26 11.28 12.88
CA LEU A 79 5.95 10.65 12.98
C LEU A 79 5.10 11.21 14.12
N GLN A 80 5.70 11.89 15.10
CA GLN A 80 4.98 12.48 16.23
C GLN A 80 4.27 13.77 15.83
N ASP A 81 3.17 14.11 16.52
CA ASP A 81 2.35 15.29 16.22
C ASP A 81 3.04 16.61 16.58
N ASP A 82 3.90 16.61 17.60
CA ASP A 82 4.63 17.75 18.14
C ASP A 82 6.00 17.99 17.50
N TYR A 83 6.39 17.20 16.50
CA TYR A 83 7.67 17.37 15.82
C TYR A 83 7.71 18.68 15.03
N ASP A 84 8.79 19.44 15.22
CA ASP A 84 9.04 20.70 14.52
C ASP A 84 9.61 20.43 13.12
N ASP A 85 8.79 20.70 12.10
CA ASP A 85 9.17 20.51 10.70
C ASP A 85 9.86 21.75 10.08
N THR A 86 10.10 22.82 10.85
CA THR A 86 10.48 24.14 10.31
C THR A 86 11.72 24.08 9.42
N ASP A 87 12.75 23.35 9.85
CA ASP A 87 14.05 23.28 9.16
C ASP A 87 13.98 22.60 7.79
N PHE A 88 13.00 21.71 7.58
CA PHE A 88 12.86 20.99 6.32
C PHE A 88 11.48 21.18 5.66
N LYS A 89 10.73 22.19 6.09
CA LYS A 89 9.39 22.46 5.57
C LYS A 89 9.35 22.67 4.06
N HIS A 90 10.39 23.26 3.49
CA HIS A 90 10.49 23.48 2.05
C HIS A 90 10.61 22.15 1.27
N TRP A 91 11.27 21.14 1.84
CA TRP A 91 11.35 19.78 1.31
C TRP A 91 10.01 19.03 1.33
N LEU A 92 9.02 19.47 2.13
CA LEU A 92 7.68 18.89 2.15
C LEU A 92 6.78 19.38 1.01
N SER A 93 7.18 20.46 0.34
CA SER A 93 6.43 20.97 -0.82
C SER A 93 6.68 20.07 -2.04
N PRO A 94 5.68 19.86 -2.92
CA PRO A 94 5.88 19.07 -4.12
C PRO A 94 7.01 19.64 -5.00
N PRO A 95 7.85 18.80 -5.62
CA PRO A 95 8.88 19.28 -6.52
C PRO A 95 8.30 20.09 -7.70
N PRO A 96 9.09 20.99 -8.33
CA PRO A 96 10.50 21.27 -8.05
C PRO A 96 10.75 22.02 -6.73
N PHE A 97 11.91 21.81 -6.09
CA PHE A 97 12.24 22.41 -4.81
C PHE A 97 12.88 23.79 -4.97
N ASP A 98 12.38 24.77 -4.22
CA ASP A 98 13.04 26.06 -4.04
C ASP A 98 14.11 25.92 -2.95
N VAL A 99 15.30 25.48 -3.35
CA VAL A 99 16.44 25.33 -2.43
C VAL A 99 17.07 26.70 -2.17
N PRO A 100 17.25 27.11 -0.90
CA PRO A 100 17.91 28.38 -0.59
C PRO A 100 19.34 28.43 -1.17
N GLU A 101 19.79 29.61 -1.62
CA GLU A 101 21.11 29.77 -2.26
C GLU A 101 22.29 29.26 -1.40
N GLY A 102 22.13 29.18 -0.07
CA GLY A 102 23.14 28.66 0.87
C GLY A 102 23.14 27.14 1.08
N GLU A 103 22.14 26.42 0.58
CA GLU A 103 22.04 24.95 0.67
C GLU A 103 22.55 24.25 -0.59
N HIS A 104 22.81 25.00 -1.67
CA HIS A 104 23.43 24.47 -2.87
C HIS A 104 24.88 24.04 -2.60
N VAL A 105 25.09 22.73 -2.56
CA VAL A 105 26.40 22.16 -2.36
C VAL A 105 27.18 22.15 -3.69
N PRO A 106 28.45 22.60 -3.73
CA PRO A 106 29.26 22.58 -4.93
C PRO A 106 29.39 21.18 -5.55
N ALA A 107 29.48 21.12 -6.88
CA ALA A 107 29.66 19.85 -7.60
C ALA A 107 30.87 19.07 -7.06
N GLY A 108 30.63 17.89 -6.47
CA GLY A 108 31.65 17.02 -5.89
C GLY A 108 31.70 16.98 -4.36
N ALA A 109 31.09 17.94 -3.65
CA ALA A 109 30.98 17.91 -2.18
C ALA A 109 29.83 16.99 -1.68
N PHE A 110 28.99 16.49 -2.60
CA PHE A 110 27.94 15.50 -2.35
C PHE A 110 28.43 14.15 -1.80
N ARG A 111 29.74 13.91 -1.80
CA ARG A 111 30.36 12.64 -1.36
C ARG A 111 31.08 12.73 -0.03
N SER A 112 30.90 13.83 0.71
CA SER A 112 31.38 13.89 2.09
C SER A 112 30.47 13.02 2.98
N GLY A 113 31.07 12.28 3.93
CA GLY A 113 30.29 11.41 4.82
C GLY A 113 29.24 12.18 5.62
N THR A 114 29.55 13.40 6.04
CA THR A 114 28.61 14.28 6.74
C THR A 114 27.40 14.64 5.88
N TYR A 115 27.60 14.98 4.60
CA TYR A 115 26.49 15.32 3.71
C TYR A 115 25.57 14.11 3.46
N GLU A 116 26.15 12.91 3.31
CA GLU A 116 25.40 11.67 3.13
C GLU A 116 24.57 11.33 4.38
N GLU A 117 25.18 11.41 5.57
CA GLU A 117 24.51 11.18 6.85
C GLU A 117 23.36 12.17 7.08
N GLU A 118 23.56 13.46 6.81
CA GLU A 118 22.52 14.50 6.88
C GLU A 118 21.39 14.22 5.89
N THR A 119 21.71 13.80 4.67
CA THR A 119 20.72 13.50 3.63
C THR A 119 19.87 12.31 4.02
N ILE A 120 20.46 11.24 4.56
CA ILE A 120 19.71 10.08 5.07
C ILE A 120 18.81 10.47 6.24
N CYS A 121 19.30 11.31 7.16
CA CYS A 121 18.48 11.83 8.26
C CYS A 121 17.29 12.63 7.75
N LEU A 122 17.50 13.48 6.73
CA LEU A 122 16.45 14.26 6.10
C LEU A 122 15.43 13.38 5.36
N GLU A 123 15.89 12.41 4.56
CA GLU A 123 15.01 11.44 3.89
C GLU A 123 14.11 10.73 4.89
N ALA A 124 14.69 10.30 6.02
CA ALA A 124 13.94 9.64 7.08
C ALA A 124 12.90 10.57 7.73
N ALA A 125 13.24 11.82 8.01
CA ALA A 125 12.31 12.81 8.54
C ALA A 125 11.15 13.08 7.58
N VAL A 126 11.44 13.24 6.29
CA VAL A 126 10.44 13.44 5.22
C VAL A 126 9.50 12.23 5.13
N ASP A 127 10.04 11.01 5.10
CA ASP A 127 9.25 9.77 5.10
C ASP A 127 8.32 9.70 6.32
N GLY A 128 8.84 10.01 7.51
CA GLY A 128 8.07 10.00 8.76
C GLY A 128 6.93 11.01 8.75
N ARG A 129 7.22 12.23 8.29
CA ARG A 129 6.24 13.32 8.16
C ARG A 129 5.14 12.99 7.16
N MET A 130 5.51 12.48 6.00
CA MET A 130 4.58 12.07 4.95
C MET A 130 3.69 10.91 5.40
N ARG A 131 4.24 9.94 6.15
CA ARG A 131 3.45 8.85 6.74
C ARG A 131 2.46 9.36 7.78
N ARG A 132 2.81 10.38 8.57
CA ARG A 132 1.88 11.07 9.49
C ARG A 132 0.71 11.68 8.72
N GLN A 133 0.97 12.40 7.62
CA GLN A 133 -0.08 12.96 6.75
C GLN A 133 -0.98 11.88 6.13
N GLU A 134 -0.38 10.78 5.68
CA GLU A 134 -1.11 9.64 5.11
C GLU A 134 -2.09 9.04 6.12
N ARG A 135 -1.66 8.81 7.37
CA ARG A 135 -2.53 8.29 8.44
C ARG A 135 -3.71 9.21 8.73
N ALA A 136 -3.46 10.51 8.88
CA ALA A 136 -4.52 11.49 9.13
C ALA A 136 -5.58 11.48 8.01
N ARG A 137 -5.14 11.38 6.76
CA ARG A 137 -6.04 11.29 5.59
C ARG A 137 -6.79 9.96 5.52
N GLU A 138 -6.13 8.84 5.83
CA GLU A 138 -6.78 7.53 5.92
C GLU A 138 -7.89 7.52 6.98
N GLU A 139 -7.66 8.14 8.14
CA GLU A 139 -8.67 8.29 9.20
C GLU A 139 -9.86 9.12 8.73
N GLU A 140 -9.61 10.26 8.06
CA GLU A 140 -10.66 11.10 7.49
C GLU A 140 -11.49 10.33 6.45
N LEU A 141 -10.83 9.54 5.58
CA LEU A 141 -11.50 8.73 4.57
C LEU A 141 -12.31 7.59 5.18
N ARG A 142 -11.83 6.95 6.25
CA ARG A 142 -12.60 5.96 7.02
C ARG A 142 -13.86 6.58 7.60
N GLU A 143 -13.77 7.80 8.13
CA GLU A 143 -14.95 8.50 8.65
C GLU A 143 -15.94 8.84 7.54
N ARG A 144 -15.46 9.37 6.41
CA ARG A 144 -16.29 9.63 5.21
C ARG A 144 -16.97 8.35 4.70
N TYR A 145 -16.26 7.22 4.73
CA TYR A 145 -16.80 5.90 4.37
C TYR A 145 -17.96 5.48 5.28
N ARG A 146 -17.81 5.63 6.60
CA ARG A 146 -18.86 5.30 7.58
C ARG A 146 -20.12 6.14 7.36
N GLN A 147 -19.97 7.42 7.03
CA GLN A 147 -21.09 8.35 6.89
C GLN A 147 -21.87 8.18 5.58
N ARG A 148 -21.17 8.03 4.44
CA ARG A 148 -21.78 8.07 3.10
C ARG A 148 -21.99 6.70 2.47
N GLY A 149 -21.37 5.66 3.03
CA GLY A 149 -21.36 4.31 2.49
C GLY A 149 -20.44 4.16 1.26
N GLN A 150 -20.24 2.90 0.86
CA GLN A 150 -19.20 2.51 -0.08
C GLN A 150 -19.33 3.11 -1.48
N LYS A 151 -20.56 3.18 -2.03
CA LYS A 151 -20.76 3.52 -3.45
C LYS A 151 -20.36 4.95 -3.79
N ALA A 152 -20.78 5.93 -2.97
CA ALA A 152 -20.46 7.34 -3.20
C ALA A 152 -18.96 7.61 -3.04
N LEU A 153 -18.34 7.03 -2.01
CA LEU A 153 -16.91 7.23 -1.75
C LEU A 153 -16.04 6.65 -2.87
N VAL A 154 -16.39 5.51 -3.45
CA VAL A 154 -15.60 4.89 -4.54
C VAL A 154 -15.52 5.78 -5.78
N ASP A 155 -16.57 6.53 -6.11
CA ASP A 155 -16.53 7.46 -7.25
C ASP A 155 -15.70 8.72 -6.93
N GLU A 156 -15.75 9.23 -5.70
CA GLU A 156 -14.88 10.33 -5.23
C GLU A 156 -13.39 9.91 -5.25
N LEU A 157 -13.09 8.74 -4.69
CA LEU A 157 -11.73 8.18 -4.66
C LEU A 157 -11.20 7.90 -6.06
N ARG A 158 -12.07 7.57 -7.03
CA ARG A 158 -11.65 7.45 -8.43
C ARG A 158 -11.12 8.78 -8.96
N GLY A 159 -11.82 9.89 -8.70
CA GLY A 159 -11.37 11.22 -9.09
C GLY A 159 -10.07 11.61 -8.40
N GLU A 160 -9.95 11.30 -7.12
CA GLU A 160 -8.73 11.54 -6.33
C GLU A 160 -7.53 10.80 -6.90
N VAL A 161 -7.66 9.50 -7.20
CA VAL A 161 -6.57 8.74 -7.82
C VAL A 161 -6.22 9.30 -9.20
N GLN A 162 -7.20 9.74 -10.01
CA GLN A 162 -6.91 10.39 -11.29
C GLN A 162 -6.07 11.66 -11.14
N LEU A 163 -6.37 12.51 -10.14
CA LEU A 163 -5.58 13.70 -9.84
C LEU A 163 -4.15 13.33 -9.42
N LEU A 164 -3.99 12.31 -8.57
CA LEU A 164 -2.68 11.83 -8.16
C LEU A 164 -1.88 11.24 -9.33
N LEU A 165 -2.54 10.60 -10.31
CA LEU A 165 -1.90 10.12 -11.53
C LEU A 165 -1.45 11.25 -12.45
N VAL A 166 -2.17 12.38 -12.48
CA VAL A 166 -1.73 13.60 -13.18
C VAL A 166 -0.51 14.17 -12.48
N GLU A 167 -0.56 14.28 -11.15
CA GLU A 167 0.56 14.75 -10.34
C GLU A 167 1.81 13.86 -10.50
N TRP A 168 1.63 12.53 -10.56
CA TRP A 168 2.70 11.58 -10.82
C TRP A 168 3.43 11.88 -12.13
N LYS A 169 2.67 12.16 -13.20
CA LYS A 169 3.25 12.53 -14.49
C LYS A 169 4.00 13.86 -14.42
N ARG A 170 3.47 14.83 -13.69
CA ARG A 170 4.16 16.11 -13.47
C ARG A 170 5.49 15.92 -12.75
N LEU A 171 5.50 15.15 -11.66
CA LEU A 171 6.71 14.95 -10.85
C LEU A 171 7.76 14.10 -11.55
N ILE A 172 7.36 13.13 -12.40
CA ILE A 172 8.34 12.31 -13.11
C ILE A 172 9.12 13.09 -14.16
N GLU A 173 8.54 14.16 -14.70
CA GLU A 173 9.22 15.08 -15.63
C GLU A 173 10.33 15.88 -14.93
N CYS A 174 10.20 16.13 -13.62
CA CYS A 174 11.24 16.79 -12.81
C CYS A 174 12.48 15.91 -12.57
N ARG A 175 12.46 14.61 -12.94
CA ARG A 175 13.54 13.65 -12.68
C ARG A 175 14.92 14.18 -13.06
N ASN A 176 15.00 14.83 -14.23
CA ASN A 176 16.27 15.27 -14.84
C ASN A 176 16.73 16.66 -14.35
N LEU A 177 15.96 17.33 -13.49
CA LEU A 177 16.34 18.63 -12.93
C LEU A 177 17.41 18.51 -11.84
N TYR A 178 17.57 17.33 -11.25
CA TYR A 178 18.45 17.10 -10.11
C TYR A 178 19.61 16.19 -10.46
N ALA A 179 20.81 16.51 -9.95
CA ALA A 179 21.98 15.64 -10.09
C ALA A 179 21.75 14.31 -9.36
N THR A 180 22.27 13.20 -9.88
CA THR A 180 22.00 11.85 -9.35
C THR A 180 22.37 11.67 -7.88
N ASP A 181 23.47 12.30 -7.44
CA ASP A 181 23.97 12.19 -6.06
C ASP A 181 23.49 13.36 -5.16
N SER A 182 22.51 14.16 -5.62
CA SER A 182 22.03 15.34 -4.89
C SER A 182 20.97 15.02 -3.84
N ARG A 183 20.84 15.89 -2.83
CA ARG A 183 19.83 15.77 -1.78
C ARG A 183 18.44 15.99 -2.35
N GLU A 184 18.31 16.95 -3.26
CA GLU A 184 17.11 17.21 -4.05
C GLU A 184 16.63 15.95 -4.76
N ARG A 185 17.56 15.20 -5.37
CA ARG A 185 17.24 13.93 -6.00
C ARG A 185 16.71 12.93 -4.98
N ALA A 186 17.41 12.75 -3.86
CA ALA A 186 17.01 11.82 -2.81
C ALA A 186 15.61 12.14 -2.25
N ILE A 187 15.33 13.42 -1.95
CA ILE A 187 14.03 13.87 -1.47
C ILE A 187 12.95 13.77 -2.54
N TRP A 188 13.25 14.06 -3.80
CA TRP A 188 12.33 13.81 -4.92
C TRP A 188 11.93 12.32 -5.00
N GLU A 189 12.87 11.40 -4.75
CA GLU A 189 12.57 9.96 -4.71
C GLU A 189 11.62 9.60 -3.56
N ARG A 190 11.75 10.26 -2.39
CA ARG A 190 10.78 10.13 -1.28
C ARG A 190 9.39 10.62 -1.67
N HIS A 191 9.28 11.77 -2.33
CA HIS A 191 7.99 12.28 -2.86
C HIS A 191 7.35 11.31 -3.85
N MET A 192 8.13 10.76 -4.78
CA MET A 192 7.65 9.76 -5.73
C MET A 192 7.20 8.49 -5.01
N ASN A 193 7.97 7.98 -4.04
CA ASN A 193 7.57 6.83 -3.24
C ASN A 193 6.27 7.09 -2.48
N TRP A 194 6.14 8.22 -1.78
CA TRP A 194 4.92 8.59 -1.06
C TRP A 194 3.72 8.70 -1.99
N LEU A 195 3.84 9.39 -3.12
CA LEU A 195 2.76 9.53 -4.08
C LEU A 195 2.31 8.17 -4.63
N ALA A 196 3.25 7.29 -4.94
CA ALA A 196 2.96 5.94 -5.40
C ALA A 196 2.21 5.13 -4.33
N ARG A 197 2.69 5.17 -3.08
CA ARG A 197 2.02 4.52 -1.95
C ARG A 197 0.61 5.05 -1.77
N HIS A 198 0.42 6.37 -1.83
CA HIS A 198 -0.88 6.99 -1.69
C HIS A 198 -1.85 6.55 -2.80
N VAL A 199 -1.41 6.54 -4.06
CA VAL A 199 -2.19 5.98 -5.19
C VAL A 199 -2.58 4.53 -4.93
N CYS A 200 -1.63 3.68 -4.54
CA CYS A 200 -1.88 2.27 -4.26
C CYS A 200 -2.84 2.06 -3.08
N CYS A 201 -2.66 2.81 -1.99
CA CYS A 201 -3.52 2.76 -0.81
C CYS A 201 -4.97 3.09 -1.15
N LEU A 202 -5.21 4.16 -1.93
CA LEU A 202 -6.55 4.54 -2.39
C LEU A 202 -7.12 3.58 -3.43
N TYR A 203 -6.32 3.16 -4.41
CA TYR A 203 -6.78 2.32 -5.51
C TYR A 203 -7.20 0.92 -5.05
N TYR A 204 -6.41 0.35 -4.12
CA TYR A 204 -6.66 -0.97 -3.53
C TYR A 204 -7.46 -0.89 -2.22
N LEU A 205 -7.84 0.32 -1.79
CA LEU A 205 -8.58 0.58 -0.55
C LEU A 205 -7.98 -0.16 0.66
N THR A 206 -6.65 -0.25 0.73
CA THR A 206 -5.95 -1.13 1.69
C THR A 206 -6.22 -0.78 3.14
N PHE A 207 -6.61 0.46 3.42
CA PHE A 207 -6.91 0.97 4.76
C PHE A 207 -8.35 0.67 5.21
N LEU A 208 -9.24 0.20 4.33
CA LEU A 208 -10.63 -0.16 4.68
C LEU A 208 -10.81 -1.63 5.05
N ASP A 209 -9.78 -2.46 4.85
CA ASP A 209 -9.84 -3.92 5.07
C ASP A 209 -9.43 -4.35 6.51
N GLU A 210 -9.20 -3.39 7.41
CA GLU A 210 -8.87 -3.58 8.85
C GLU A 210 -10.06 -3.25 9.75
#